data_AF-A0A3D2R4S6-F1
#
_entry.id   AF-A0A3D2R4S6-F1
#
_cell.length_a   1.000
_cell.length_b   1.000
_cell.length_c   1.000
_cell.angle_alpha   90.00
_cell.angle_beta   90.00
_cell.angle_gamma   90.00
#
_symmetry.space_group_name_H-M   'P 1'
#
loop_
_entity.id
_entity.type
_entity.pdbx_description
1 polymer ?
#
loop_
_entity_poly.entity_id
_entity_poly.type
_entity_poly.pdbx_seq_one_letter_code
_entity_poly.pdbx_strand_id
1 'polypeptide(L)' 'AIDFQSRRPDVPLILDPSHMGGRRDLIFELSQTGLDLNYDGLMIESHIDPDNAWS' A
#
# COMPACT_ATOMS: atom_id res chain seq x y z
N ALA A 1 -3.24 2.46 12.13
CA ALA A 1 -2.12 3.34 11.77
C ALA A 1 -1.74 4.27 12.93
N ILE A 2 -2.60 5.22 13.29
CA ILE A 2 -2.28 6.29 14.27
C ILE A 2 -1.81 5.76 15.64
N ASP A 3 -2.49 4.79 16.25
CA ASP A 3 -2.07 4.21 17.55
C ASP A 3 -0.76 3.43 17.47
N PHE A 4 -0.44 2.83 16.32
CA PHE A 4 0.83 2.14 16.14
C PHE A 4 1.97 3.15 16.01
N GLN A 5 1.78 4.16 15.15
CA GLN A 5 2.78 5.21 14.92
C GLN A 5 3.02 6.05 16.19
N SER A 6 2.01 6.26 17.02
CA SER A 6 2.20 6.96 18.31
C SER A 6 3.05 6.16 19.31
N ARG A 7 2.97 4.82 19.27
CA ARG A 7 3.75 3.92 20.14
C ARG A 7 5.14 3.61 19.59
N ARG A 8 5.32 3.71 18.27
CA ARG A 8 6.55 3.37 17.53
C ARG A 8 6.83 4.40 16.41
N PRO A 9 7.16 5.65 16.77
CA PRO A 9 7.34 6.73 15.80
C PRO A 9 8.59 6.56 14.92
N ASP A 10 9.52 5.72 15.34
CA ASP A 10 10.77 5.38 14.64
C ASP A 10 10.58 4.28 13.57
N VAL A 11 9.46 3.56 13.61
CA VAL A 11 9.18 2.48 12.66
C VAL A 11 8.43 3.04 11.46
N PRO A 12 8.96 2.92 10.23
CA PRO A 12 8.31 3.44 9.03
C PRO A 12 7.00 2.69 8.77
N LEU A 13 5.98 3.45 8.38
CA LEU A 13 4.67 2.94 8.03
C LEU A 13 4.51 2.94 6.50
N ILE A 14 4.50 1.75 5.91
CA ILE A 14 4.34 1.55 4.46
C ILE A 14 2.91 1.04 4.19
N LEU A 15 2.27 1.57 3.14
CA LEU A 15 0.98 1.09 2.65
C LEU A 15 1.17 0.06 1.53
N ASP A 16 0.41 -1.03 1.56
CA ASP A 16 0.38 -2.02 0.48
C ASP A 16 -0.99 -2.01 -0.24
N PRO A 17 -1.15 -1.21 -1.32
CA PRO A 17 -2.38 -1.15 -2.08
C PRO A 17 -2.67 -2.44 -2.88
N SER A 18 -1.66 -3.28 -3.16
CA SER A 18 -1.77 -4.51 -3.96
C SER A 18 -2.74 -5.51 -3.34
N HIS A 19 -2.75 -5.55 -2.00
CA HIS A 19 -3.58 -6.47 -1.22
C HIS A 19 -4.87 -5.84 -0.66
N MET A 20 -4.99 -4.52 -0.64
CA MET A 20 -6.14 -3.83 -0.02
C MET A 20 -7.39 -3.81 -0.93
N GLY A 21 -7.21 -3.48 -2.21
CA GLY A 21 -8.33 -3.21 -3.11
C GLY A 21 -8.91 -4.44 -3.80
N GLY A 22 -8.18 -5.56 -3.82
CA GLY A 22 -8.52 -6.75 -4.61
C GLY A 22 -8.66 -6.51 -6.12
N ARG A 23 -8.31 -5.30 -6.57
CA ARG A 23 -8.52 -4.78 -7.93
C ARG A 23 -7.38 -3.84 -8.29
N ARG A 24 -6.75 -4.10 -9.44
CA ARG A 24 -5.62 -3.33 -9.96
C ARG A 24 -5.95 -1.86 -10.27
N ASP A 25 -7.18 -1.57 -10.67
CA ASP A 25 -7.59 -0.21 -11.01
C ASP A 25 -7.71 0.71 -9.79
N LEU A 26 -7.78 0.14 -8.59
CA LEU A 26 -7.80 0.90 -7.34
C LEU A 26 -6.40 1.25 -6.81
N ILE A 27 -5.32 0.69 -7.40
CA ILE A 27 -3.95 0.90 -6.90
C ILE A 27 -3.65 2.40 -6.82
N PHE A 28 -3.98 3.17 -7.86
CA PHE A 28 -3.71 4.60 -7.89
C PHE A 28 -4.44 5.37 -6.77
N GLU A 29 -5.74 5.14 -6.61
CA GLU A 29 -6.56 5.84 -5.61
C GLU A 29 -6.11 5.50 -4.18
N LEU A 30 -5.81 4.23 -3.91
CA LEU A 30 -5.32 3.78 -2.61
C LEU A 30 -3.92 4.31 -2.31
N SER A 31 -3.02 4.28 -3.30
CA SER A 31 -1.69 4.89 -3.18
C SER A 31 -1.78 6.38 -2.88
N GLN A 32 -2.61 7.11 -3.60
CA GLN A 32 -2.79 8.55 -3.39
C GLN A 32 -3.31 8.83 -1.97
N THR A 33 -4.33 8.07 -1.55
CA THR A 33 -4.87 8.18 -0.19
C THR A 33 -3.80 7.90 0.88
N GLY A 34 -2.94 6.90 0.68
CA GLY A 34 -1.83 6.61 1.60
C GLY A 34 -0.84 7.76 1.73
N LEU A 35 -0.45 8.36 0.61
CA LEU A 35 0.47 9.49 0.60
C LEU A 35 -0.17 10.73 1.25
N ASP A 36 -1.45 10.99 0.99
CA ASP A 36 -2.20 12.10 1.61
C ASP A 36 -2.31 11.94 3.13
N LEU A 37 -2.31 10.70 3.63
CA LEU A 37 -2.29 10.36 5.06
C LEU A 37 -0.89 10.33 5.68
N ASN A 38 0.15 10.78 4.96
CA ASN A 38 1.55 10.78 5.39
C ASN A 38 2.10 9.40 5.76
N TYR A 39 1.75 8.36 4.99
CA TYR A 39 2.52 7.12 5.02
C TYR A 39 3.94 7.37 4.46
N ASP A 40 4.93 6.68 5.03
CA ASP A 40 6.35 6.87 4.69
C ASP A 40 6.71 6.27 3.32
N GLY A 41 5.86 5.39 2.79
CA GLY A 41 6.06 4.78 1.48
C GLY A 41 4.97 3.81 1.07
N LEU A 42 5.18 3.19 -0.09
CA LEU A 42 4.27 2.22 -0.70
C LEU A 42 5.04 0.92 -1.00
N MET A 43 4.38 -0.23 -0.80
CA MET A 43 4.82 -1.54 -1.27
C MET A 43 3.88 -1.98 -2.38
N ILE A 44 4.37 -2.06 -3.62
CA ILE A 44 3.57 -2.38 -4.80
C ILE A 44 4.14 -3.63 -5.45
N GLU A 45 3.28 -4.63 -5.64
CA GLU A 45 3.61 -5.83 -6.39
C GLU A 45 3.26 -5.66 -7.87
N SER A 46 4.03 -6.31 -8.74
CA SER A 46 3.81 -6.24 -10.18
C SER A 46 4.14 -7.56 -10.84
N HIS A 47 3.46 -7.83 -11.96
CA HIS A 47 3.74 -8.93 -12.85
C HIS A 47 3.59 -8.42 -14.29
N ILE A 48 4.35 -8.96 -15.24
CA ILE A 48 4.27 -8.55 -16.64
C ILE A 48 2.89 -8.86 -17.25
N ASP A 49 2.25 -9.91 -16.74
CA ASP A 49 0.92 -10.36 -17.10
C ASP A 49 0.11 -10.68 -15.82
N PRO A 50 -0.42 -9.66 -15.12
CA PRO A 50 -1.05 -9.85 -13.82
C PRO A 50 -2.19 -10.87 -13.79
N ASP A 51 -2.89 -11.03 -14.91
CA ASP A 51 -4.02 -11.96 -15.02
C ASP A 51 -3.55 -13.44 -15.06
N ASN A 52 -2.27 -13.69 -15.33
CA ASN A 52 -1.63 -15.02 -15.33
C ASN A 52 -0.55 -15.17 -14.25
N ALA A 53 -0.55 -14.32 -13.22
CA ALA A 53 0.35 -14.48 -12.08
C ALA A 53 0.06 -15.79 -11.32
N TRP A 54 1.11 -16.49 -10.89
CA TRP A 54 0.98 -17.69 -10.05
C TRP A 54 0.60 -17.31 -8.62
N SER A 55 -0.32 -18.05 -8.00
CA SER A 55 -0.71 -17.91 -6.59
C SER A 55 0.13 -18.78 -5.64
#